data_AF-A0A971MN76-F1
#
_entry.id   AF-A0A971MN76-F1
#
_cell.length_a   1.000
_cell.length_b   1.000
_cell.length_c   1.000
_cell.angle_alpha   90.00
_cell.angle_beta   90.00
_cell.angle_gamma   90.00
#
_symmetry.space_group_name_H-M   'P 1'
#
loop_
_entity.id
_entity.type
_entity.pdbx_description
1 polymer ?
#
loop_
_entity_poly.entity_id
_entity_poly.type
_entity_poly.pdbx_seq_one_letter_code
_entity_poly.pdbx_strand_id
1 'polypeptide(L)' 'MGYFINELFGEKLLLIAGPCVIESEEHVMMMAGELKDISDRVGVKLVFKASFDKANRTSVSS' A
#
# COMPACT_ATOMS: atom_id res chain seq x y z
N MET A 1 18.12 -13.09 -8.71
CA MET A 1 17.16 -13.11 -7.60
C MET A 1 17.56 -12.20 -6.43
N GLY A 2 18.80 -12.24 -5.93
CA GLY A 2 19.23 -11.41 -4.78
C GLY A 2 19.31 -9.89 -5.00
N TYR A 3 19.50 -9.42 -6.25
CA TYR A 3 19.53 -7.98 -6.56
C TYR A 3 18.15 -7.31 -6.46
N PHE A 4 17.08 -8.02 -6.86
CA PHE A 4 15.72 -7.49 -6.89
C PHE A 4 15.17 -7.24 -5.47
N ILE A 5 15.53 -8.11 -4.52
CA ILE A 5 15.20 -7.93 -3.10
C ILE A 5 15.98 -6.75 -2.51
N ASN A 6 17.24 -6.54 -2.88
CA ASN A 6 17.98 -5.34 -2.42
C ASN A 6 17.44 -4.03 -3.03
N GLU A 7 16.94 -4.03 -4.26
CA GLU A 7 16.27 -2.84 -4.82
C GLU A 7 14.95 -2.52 -4.10
N LEU A 8 14.20 -3.55 -3.69
CA LEU A 8 12.95 -3.39 -2.95
C LEU A 8 13.19 -3.04 -1.47
N PHE A 9 14.16 -3.68 -0.81
CA PHE A 9 14.35 -3.63 0.66
C PHE A 9 15.67 -3.00 1.12
N GLY A 10 16.54 -2.55 0.21
CA GLY A 10 17.83 -1.92 0.55
C GLY A 10 17.68 -0.60 1.32
N GLU A 11 18.77 -0.16 1.97
CA GLU A 11 19.04 0.90 2.99
C GLU A 11 17.95 1.88 3.48
N LYS A 12 16.95 2.23 2.66
CA LYS A 12 15.81 3.05 3.05
C LYS A 12 14.70 2.21 3.65
N LEU A 13 14.09 2.72 4.72
CA LEU A 13 12.88 2.14 5.30
C LEU A 13 11.80 1.93 4.22
N LEU A 14 11.25 0.73 4.16
CA LEU A 14 10.12 0.38 3.31
C LEU A 14 8.81 0.54 4.09
N LEU A 15 7.90 1.37 3.58
CA LEU A 15 6.56 1.57 4.09
C LEU A 15 5.55 0.83 3.21
N ILE A 16 4.71 -0.01 3.82
CA ILE A 16 3.53 -0.59 3.16
C ILE A 16 2.30 0.14 3.71
N ALA A 17 1.61 0.90 2.86
CA ALA A 17 0.48 1.72 3.28
C ALA A 17 -0.61 1.79 2.20
N GLY A 18 -1.84 2.08 2.62
CA GLY A 18 -3.01 2.21 1.75
C GLY A 18 -4.30 1.81 2.46
N PRO A 19 -5.45 1.86 1.77
CA PRO A 19 -6.74 1.59 2.40
C PRO A 19 -6.87 0.10 2.72
N CYS A 20 -7.70 -0.20 3.72
CA CYS A 20 -7.91 -1.59 4.14
C CYS A 20 -8.52 -2.45 3.01
N VAL A 21 -9.42 -1.86 2.22
CA VAL A 21 -10.12 -2.47 1.08
C VAL A 21 -10.25 -1.43 -0.04
N ILE A 22 -10.36 -1.88 -1.29
CA ILE A 22 -10.69 -1.02 -2.44
C ILE A 22 -12.19 -0.66 -2.36
N GLU A 23 -12.50 0.61 -2.14
CA GLU A 23 -13.88 1.12 -2.10
C GLU A 23 -14.32 1.67 -3.46
N SER A 24 -13.42 2.37 -4.15
CA SER A 24 -13.57 2.84 -5.53
C SER A 24 -12.20 3.08 -6.14
N GLU A 25 -12.11 3.08 -7.48
CA GLU A 25 -10.87 3.41 -8.20
C GLU A 25 -10.38 4.82 -7.86
N GLU A 26 -11.29 5.80 -7.84
CA GLU A 26 -11.00 7.19 -7.50
C GLU A 26 -10.36 7.34 -6.11
N HIS A 27 -10.93 6.68 -5.09
CA HIS A 27 -10.41 6.73 -3.73
C HIS A 27 -9.00 6.14 -3.64
N VAL A 28 -8.78 5.02 -4.34
CA VAL A 28 -7.47 4.36 -4.37
C VAL A 28 -6.42 5.22 -5.06
N MET A 29 -6.75 5.84 -6.19
CA MET A 29 -5.82 6.68 -6.95
C MET A 29 -5.48 7.97 -6.21
N MET A 30 -6.46 8.61 -5.58
CA MET A 30 -6.25 9.78 -4.73
C MET A 30 -5.30 9.45 -3.57
N MET A 31 -5.59 8.39 -2.81
CA MET A 31 -4.76 8.01 -1.65
C MET A 31 -3.35 7.57 -2.07
N ALA A 32 -3.20 6.86 -3.19
CA ALA A 32 -1.90 6.47 -3.71
C ALA A 32 -1.04 7.68 -4.08
N GLY A 33 -1.62 8.72 -4.67
CA GLY A 33 -0.95 9.98 -4.99
C GLY A 33 -0.44 10.69 -3.73
N GLU A 34 -1.31 10.92 -2.76
CA GLU A 34 -0.95 11.58 -1.49
C GLU A 34 0.14 10.80 -0.73
N LEU A 35 0.02 9.48 -0.63
CA LEU A 35 1.03 8.64 0.02
C LEU A 35 2.37 8.68 -0.72
N LYS A 36 2.34 8.72 -2.06
CA LYS A 36 3.55 8.84 -2.88
C LYS A 36 4.26 10.16 -2.57
N ASP A 37 3.54 11.28 -2.60
CA ASP A 37 4.11 12.60 -2.34
C ASP A 37 4.70 12.71 -0.93
N ILE A 38 4.03 12.14 0.07
CA ILE A 38 4.55 12.05 1.44
C ILE A 38 5.81 11.19 1.49
N SER A 39 5.81 10.02 0.82
CA SER A 39 6.95 9.10 0.82
C SER A 39 8.19 9.70 0.16
N ASP A 40 7.99 10.43 -0.94
CA ASP A 40 9.06 11.13 -1.68
C ASP A 40 9.64 12.27 -0.82
N ARG A 41 8.80 13.01 -0.08
CA ARG A 41 9.24 14.08 0.84
C ARG A 41 10.03 13.57 2.05
N VAL A 42 9.61 12.44 2.64
CA VAL A 42 10.25 11.86 3.84
C VAL A 42 11.45 10.97 3.46
N GLY A 43 11.56 10.57 2.18
CA GLY A 43 12.66 9.77 1.66
C GLY A 43 12.56 8.28 1.98
N VAL A 44 11.34 7.76 2.17
CA VAL A 44 11.07 6.33 2.40
C VAL A 44 10.56 5.67 1.12
N LYS A 45 10.79 4.36 0.96
CA LYS A 45 10.18 3.61 -0.14
C LYS A 45 8.73 3.30 0.22
N LEU A 46 7.81 3.45 -0.73
CA LEU A 46 6.40 3.11 -0.55
C LEU A 46 6.01 1.92 -1.43
N VAL A 47 5.36 0.93 -0.82
CA VAL A 47 4.53 -0.06 -1.50
C VAL A 47 3.08 0.27 -1.15
N PHE A 48 2.34 0.76 -2.13
CA PHE A 48 0.91 0.97 -1.96
C PHE A 48 0.19 -0.38 -1.89
N LYS A 49 -0.69 -0.56 -0.91
CA LYS A 49 -1.46 -1.80 -0.73
C LYS A 49 -2.92 -1.51 -0.44
N ALA A 50 -3.80 -2.21 -1.16
CA ALA A 50 -5.22 -2.30 -0.87
C ALA A 50 -5.68 -3.76 -1.06
N SER A 51 -6.66 -4.22 -0.28
CA SER A 51 -7.28 -5.53 -0.55
C SER A 51 -8.42 -5.37 -1.56
N PHE A 52 -8.45 -6.21 -2.60
CA PHE A 52 -9.61 -6.30 -3.49
C PHE A 52 -10.83 -6.89 -2.78
N ASP A 53 -10.63 -7.96 -2.01
CA ASP A 53 -11.67 -8.62 -1.22
C ASP A 53 -11.26 -8.77 0.25
N LYS A 54 -12.25 -8.79 1.15
CA LYS A 54 -12.10 -9.17 2.55
C LYS A 54 -12.70 -10.55 2.76
N ALA A 55 -12.01 -11.56 2.24
CA ALA A 55 -12.41 -12.98 2.31
C ALA A 55 -12.57 -13.53 3.75
N ASN A 56 -12.10 -12.81 4.78
CA ASN A 56 -12.14 -13.22 6.18
C ASN A 56 -13.25 -12.52 6.99
N ARG A 57 -14.24 -11.87 6.35
CA ARG A 57 -15.44 -11.44 7.07
C ARG A 57 -16.30 -12.66 7.34
N THR A 58 -16.28 -13.16 8.57
CA THR A 58 -17.39 -13.95 9.08
C THR A 58 -18.66 -13.11 8.94
N SER A 59 -19.65 -13.68 8.29
CA SER A 59 -20.97 -13.10 8.05
C SER A 59 -21.63 -12.73 9.38
N VAL A 60 -21.78 -11.44 9.67
CA VAL A 60 -22.82 -10.99 10.61
C VAL A 60 -24.10 -10.85 9.79
N SER A 61 -24.71 -11.98 9.49
CA SER A 61 -26.16 -12.06 9.29
C SER A 61 -26.76 -12.43 10.65
N SER A 62 -27.24 -11.42 11.37
CA SER A 62 -28.17 -11.53 12.48
C SER A 62 -29.14 -10.36 12.38
#